data_AF-A0A926TG83-F1
#
_entry.id   AF-A0A926TG83-F1
#
_cell.length_a   1.000
_cell.length_b   1.000
_cell.length_c   1.000
_cell.angle_alpha   90.00
_cell.angle_beta   90.00
_cell.angle_gamma   90.00
#
_symmetry.space_group_name_H-M   'P 1'
#
loop_
_entity.id
_entity.type
_entity.pdbx_description
1 polymer ?
#
loop_
_entity_poly.entity_id
_entity_poly.type
_entity_poly.pdbx_seq_one_letter_code
_entity_poly.pdbx_strand_id
1 'polypeptide(L)'
;REVAQQRIQAINEPYKLEILNDIKQEPITIYHLGDQWWDLCAGPHVESTAELNPEAIELESVAGAYWRGDETKAQLQRIYATAWETPAQLAEYKRRKEEALKRDHRKLGKELGLFIFSDQVGPGLPMWTPKGTVLRSTLEDFLKKEQLKRGYLSVVTPHIARVDLFKTSGHWQKYKEDMFPLMAEDDDAREHEQGFVMKPMNCPFHIQIYKSELRSYRELPMRLAEFGTVYRYEQSGELGGLTRVRGFTVDDSHLFVTPEQLDQEFLNVVDLILSVFKSLQLKSFRARLSFRDPASDKYIGSDEAWEKSQGAIRRAVETLGMDHFEGIGEAAFYGPKLDFIFRDVLDREWQLGTVQVDYNLPERFDLEYVAEDGTRKRPVMIHRAPFGSLERLIGILIEEYAGDFPLWLAPIQVRLLPVGDEFLTFAKDAVSQMQAIGIRAEVDFSGDRLGKLIRNAEKDKIPVMAVVGAKEVESNSLSIRTRASGELGAISLSEILDRLKNANENHTDF
;
A
#
# COMPACT_ATOMS: atom_id res chain seq x y z
N ARG A 1 -16.37 -41.61 -10.24
CA ARG A 1 -15.45 -41.02 -11.24
C ARG A 1 -15.78 -41.43 -12.69
N GLU A 2 -15.78 -42.72 -13.01
CA GLU A 2 -15.98 -43.23 -14.38
C GLU A 2 -17.26 -42.70 -15.06
N VAL A 3 -18.37 -42.64 -14.33
CA VAL A 3 -19.64 -42.06 -14.83
C VAL A 3 -19.50 -40.59 -15.24
N ALA A 4 -18.79 -39.79 -14.43
CA ALA A 4 -18.53 -38.39 -14.76
C ALA A 4 -17.65 -38.26 -16.00
N GLN A 5 -16.60 -39.08 -16.10
CA GLN A 5 -15.69 -39.09 -17.25
C GLN A 5 -16.43 -39.41 -18.56
N GLN A 6 -17.26 -40.45 -18.57
CA GLN A 6 -18.07 -40.83 -19.74
C GLN A 6 -19.01 -39.69 -20.18
N ARG A 7 -19.70 -39.06 -19.22
CA ARG A 7 -20.60 -37.94 -19.51
C ARG A 7 -19.88 -36.72 -20.09
N ILE A 8 -18.73 -36.36 -19.52
CA ILE A 8 -17.92 -35.24 -20.00
C ILE A 8 -17.38 -35.51 -21.41
N GLN A 9 -16.91 -36.74 -21.68
CA GLN A 9 -16.43 -37.13 -23.01
C GLN A 9 -17.55 -37.06 -24.07
N ALA A 10 -18.78 -37.43 -23.70
CA ALA A 10 -19.93 -37.38 -24.62
C ALA A 10 -20.27 -35.96 -25.10
N ILE A 11 -20.01 -34.93 -24.27
CA ILE A 11 -20.23 -33.52 -24.62
C ILE A 11 -18.97 -32.80 -25.11
N ASN A 12 -17.84 -33.51 -25.22
CA ASN A 12 -16.55 -33.00 -25.69
C ASN A 12 -16.08 -31.73 -24.94
N GLU A 13 -16.15 -31.76 -23.60
CA GLU A 13 -15.72 -30.67 -22.71
C GLU A 13 -14.33 -30.97 -22.10
N PRO A 14 -13.21 -30.62 -22.79
CA PRO A 14 -11.87 -31.02 -22.37
C PRO A 14 -11.46 -30.44 -21.01
N TYR A 15 -11.90 -29.23 -20.68
CA TYR A 15 -11.58 -28.58 -19.41
C TYR A 15 -12.19 -29.30 -18.21
N LYS A 16 -13.42 -29.83 -18.34
CA LYS A 16 -14.04 -30.61 -17.26
C LYS A 16 -13.32 -31.94 -17.03
N LEU A 17 -12.71 -32.54 -18.06
CA LEU A 17 -11.87 -33.75 -17.90
C LEU A 17 -10.61 -33.43 -17.10
N GLU A 18 -9.95 -32.32 -17.41
CA GLU A 18 -8.79 -31.87 -16.64
C GLU A 18 -9.15 -31.61 -15.16
N ILE A 19 -10.27 -30.92 -14.91
CA ILE A 19 -10.77 -30.70 -13.54
C ILE A 19 -11.05 -32.05 -12.85
N LEU A 20 -11.73 -32.97 -13.53
CA LEU A 20 -12.06 -34.28 -12.97
C LEU A 20 -10.80 -35.05 -12.53
N ASN A 21 -9.72 -35.00 -13.33
CA ASN A 21 -8.46 -35.66 -13.01
C ASN A 21 -7.78 -35.10 -11.76
N ASP A 22 -7.96 -33.80 -11.49
CA ASP A 22 -7.38 -33.13 -10.32
C ASP A 22 -8.15 -33.40 -9.02
N ILE A 23 -9.43 -33.78 -9.10
CA ILE A 23 -10.21 -34.13 -7.92
C ILE A 23 -9.64 -35.43 -7.33
N LYS A 24 -9.01 -35.35 -6.16
CA LYS A 24 -8.44 -36.51 -5.45
C LYS A 24 -9.38 -37.16 -4.43
N GLN A 25 -10.44 -36.46 -4.05
CA GLN A 25 -11.38 -36.88 -3.01
C GLN A 25 -12.69 -37.40 -3.63
N GLU A 26 -13.30 -38.39 -2.99
CA GLU A 26 -14.60 -38.95 -3.36
C GLU A 26 -15.61 -38.72 -2.22
N PRO A 27 -16.92 -38.62 -2.50
CA PRO A 27 -17.58 -38.79 -3.80
C PRO A 27 -17.48 -37.55 -4.71
N ILE A 28 -17.41 -37.80 -6.03
CA ILE A 28 -17.55 -36.75 -7.05
C ILE A 28 -19.04 -36.52 -7.31
N THR A 29 -19.51 -35.30 -7.14
CA THR A 29 -20.90 -34.90 -7.36
C THR A 29 -21.10 -34.28 -8.75
N ILE A 30 -22.30 -34.44 -9.29
CA ILE A 30 -22.74 -33.80 -10.52
C ILE A 30 -24.04 -33.07 -10.19
N TYR A 31 -24.07 -31.77 -10.43
CA TYR A 31 -25.26 -30.96 -10.27
C TYR A 31 -26.10 -31.04 -11.54
N HIS A 32 -27.42 -31.14 -11.38
CA HIS A 32 -28.39 -31.22 -12.48
C HIS A 32 -29.39 -30.08 -12.35
N LEU A 33 -29.64 -29.40 -13.47
CA LEU A 33 -30.76 -28.46 -13.60
C LEU A 33 -31.75 -29.02 -14.63
N GLY A 34 -32.76 -29.72 -14.10
CA GLY A 34 -33.67 -30.52 -14.92
C GLY A 34 -32.92 -31.62 -15.70
N ASP A 35 -33.51 -32.06 -16.80
CA ASP A 35 -32.95 -33.14 -17.63
C ASP A 35 -31.96 -32.64 -18.69
N GLN A 36 -31.92 -31.33 -18.93
CA GLN A 36 -31.24 -30.73 -20.08
C GLN A 36 -29.84 -30.19 -19.76
N TRP A 37 -29.58 -29.84 -18.50
CA TRP A 37 -28.32 -29.22 -18.13
C TRP A 37 -27.73 -29.84 -16.87
N TRP A 38 -26.41 -29.98 -16.85
CA TRP A 38 -25.68 -30.48 -15.71
C TRP A 38 -24.27 -29.90 -15.66
N ASP A 39 -23.69 -29.87 -14.46
CA ASP A 39 -22.32 -29.42 -14.26
C ASP A 39 -21.55 -30.24 -13.22
N LEU A 40 -20.24 -30.26 -13.35
CA LEU A 40 -19.32 -30.88 -12.40
C LEU A 40 -19.07 -29.89 -11.25
N CYS A 41 -19.97 -29.89 -10.26
CA CYS A 41 -19.92 -28.97 -9.13
C CYS A 41 -20.11 -29.71 -7.79
N ALA A 42 -19.40 -29.25 -6.76
CA ALA A 42 -19.49 -29.77 -5.39
C ALA A 42 -20.68 -29.20 -4.60
N GLY A 43 -21.25 -28.07 -5.02
CA GLY A 43 -22.32 -27.37 -4.30
C GLY A 43 -21.86 -26.69 -3.00
N PRO A 44 -22.82 -26.30 -2.13
CA PRO A 44 -24.27 -26.49 -2.27
C PRO A 44 -24.90 -25.58 -3.34
N HIS A 45 -26.14 -25.87 -3.69
CA HIS A 45 -26.98 -25.08 -4.61
C HIS A 45 -28.29 -24.73 -3.90
N VAL A 46 -29.01 -23.71 -4.40
CA VAL A 46 -30.40 -23.43 -3.98
C VAL A 46 -31.29 -24.65 -4.23
N GLU A 47 -32.32 -24.85 -3.41
CA GLU A 47 -33.20 -26.01 -3.56
C GLU A 47 -34.05 -25.89 -4.84
N SER A 48 -34.41 -24.66 -5.22
CA SER A 48 -35.13 -24.34 -6.44
C SER A 48 -34.57 -23.08 -7.13
N THR A 49 -34.51 -23.09 -8.46
CA THR A 49 -34.20 -21.86 -9.23
C THR A 49 -35.24 -20.76 -9.06
N ALA A 50 -36.43 -21.08 -8.55
CA ALA A 50 -37.43 -20.08 -8.20
C ALA A 50 -37.04 -19.22 -6.98
N GLU A 51 -36.06 -19.65 -6.18
CA GLU A 51 -35.50 -18.85 -5.08
C GLU A 51 -34.62 -17.71 -5.60
N LEU A 52 -34.14 -17.81 -6.84
CA LEU A 52 -33.35 -16.77 -7.48
C LEU A 52 -34.29 -15.67 -8.00
N ASN A 53 -34.22 -14.49 -7.38
CA ASN A 53 -34.98 -13.34 -7.85
C ASN A 53 -34.35 -12.76 -9.15
N PRO A 54 -35.03 -12.81 -10.32
CA PRO A 54 -34.46 -12.32 -11.58
C PRO A 54 -34.13 -10.83 -11.57
N GLU A 55 -34.83 -10.03 -10.75
CA GLU A 55 -34.60 -8.59 -10.61
C GLU A 55 -33.39 -8.26 -9.72
N ALA A 56 -32.82 -9.27 -9.04
CA ALA A 56 -31.66 -9.15 -8.17
C ALA A 56 -30.38 -9.79 -8.77
N ILE A 57 -30.39 -10.07 -10.08
CA ILE A 57 -29.27 -10.63 -10.84
C ILE A 57 -28.84 -9.64 -11.93
N GLU A 58 -27.54 -9.45 -12.13
CA GLU A 58 -27.03 -8.59 -13.20
C GLU A 58 -25.73 -9.12 -13.82
N LEU A 59 -25.62 -8.99 -15.14
CA LEU A 59 -24.37 -9.18 -15.88
C LEU A 59 -23.52 -7.92 -15.82
N GLU A 60 -22.26 -8.05 -15.44
CA GLU A 60 -21.39 -6.91 -15.17
C GLU A 60 -20.43 -6.58 -16.32
N SER A 61 -19.57 -7.53 -16.67
CA SER A 61 -18.50 -7.30 -17.65
C SER A 61 -18.02 -8.60 -18.27
N VAL A 62 -17.34 -8.48 -19.41
CA VAL A 62 -16.68 -9.59 -20.09
C VAL A 62 -15.17 -9.32 -20.09
N ALA A 63 -14.38 -10.30 -19.69
CA ALA A 63 -12.93 -10.24 -19.65
C ALA A 63 -12.30 -11.47 -20.32
N GLY A 64 -11.05 -11.34 -20.78
CA GLY A 64 -10.24 -12.49 -21.15
C GLY A 64 -9.57 -13.12 -19.93
N ALA A 65 -9.45 -14.45 -19.91
CA ALA A 65 -8.66 -15.19 -18.94
C ALA A 65 -7.89 -16.31 -19.64
N TYR A 66 -6.81 -16.81 -19.05
CA TYR A 66 -6.11 -17.98 -19.58
C TYR A 66 -6.39 -19.22 -18.73
N TRP A 67 -6.45 -20.40 -19.35
CA TRP A 67 -6.68 -21.64 -18.61
C TRP A 67 -5.59 -21.86 -17.56
N ARG A 68 -6.00 -22.03 -16.29
CA ARG A 68 -5.10 -22.09 -15.11
C ARG A 68 -4.17 -20.88 -14.93
N GLY A 69 -4.48 -19.73 -15.53
CA GLY A 69 -3.65 -18.53 -15.47
C GLY A 69 -2.37 -18.59 -16.31
N ASP A 70 -2.20 -19.61 -17.15
CA ASP A 70 -1.01 -19.82 -17.98
C ASP A 70 -1.20 -19.20 -19.37
N GLU A 71 -0.45 -18.13 -19.66
CA GLU A 71 -0.53 -17.38 -20.92
C GLU A 71 -0.17 -18.19 -22.17
N THR A 72 0.49 -19.34 -22.01
CA THR A 72 0.79 -20.26 -23.12
C THR A 72 -0.39 -21.15 -23.50
N LYS A 73 -1.45 -21.17 -22.66
CA LYS A 73 -2.65 -21.98 -22.86
C LYS A 73 -3.78 -21.18 -23.52
N ALA A 74 -4.87 -21.87 -23.82
CA ALA A 74 -6.03 -21.28 -24.46
C ALA A 74 -6.59 -20.08 -23.68
N GLN A 75 -6.89 -19.00 -24.41
CA GLN A 75 -7.62 -17.86 -23.91
C GLN A 75 -9.12 -18.17 -23.84
N LEU A 76 -9.72 -17.88 -22.70
CA LEU A 76 -11.12 -18.09 -22.35
C LEU A 76 -11.83 -16.75 -22.17
N GLN A 77 -13.14 -16.75 -22.43
CA GLN A 77 -14.01 -15.61 -22.12
C GLN A 77 -14.61 -15.79 -20.73
N ARG A 78 -14.38 -14.83 -19.84
CA ARG A 78 -14.95 -14.78 -18.50
C ARG A 78 -16.05 -13.73 -18.45
N ILE A 79 -17.27 -14.16 -18.13
CA ILE A 79 -18.42 -13.29 -17.92
C ILE A 79 -18.59 -13.10 -16.42
N TYR A 80 -18.51 -11.86 -15.94
CA TYR A 80 -18.77 -11.50 -14.55
C TYR A 80 -20.26 -11.16 -14.37
N ALA A 81 -20.85 -11.66 -13.29
CA ALA A 81 -22.22 -11.41 -12.90
C ALA A 81 -22.32 -11.38 -11.37
N THR A 82 -23.36 -10.74 -10.85
CA THR A 82 -23.66 -10.69 -9.40
C THR A 82 -25.12 -11.09 -9.16
N ALA A 83 -25.40 -11.65 -7.99
CA ALA A 83 -26.74 -12.07 -7.57
C ALA A 83 -26.95 -11.73 -6.09
N TRP A 84 -28.15 -11.27 -5.74
CA TRP A 84 -28.55 -10.86 -4.39
C TRP A 84 -29.92 -11.44 -4.03
N GLU A 85 -30.26 -11.50 -2.74
CA GLU A 85 -31.58 -11.99 -2.31
C GLU A 85 -32.70 -11.01 -2.68
N THR A 86 -32.39 -9.71 -2.71
CA THR A 86 -33.37 -8.65 -2.98
C THR A 86 -32.85 -7.61 -3.99
N PRO A 87 -33.75 -6.99 -4.79
CA PRO A 87 -33.37 -5.90 -5.70
C PRO A 87 -32.78 -4.69 -4.97
N ALA A 88 -33.17 -4.47 -3.71
CA ALA A 88 -32.63 -3.40 -2.87
C ALA A 88 -31.14 -3.61 -2.56
N GLN A 89 -30.72 -4.84 -2.27
CA GLN A 89 -29.31 -5.18 -2.07
C GLN A 89 -28.50 -5.00 -3.37
N LEU A 90 -29.05 -5.41 -4.53
CA LEU A 90 -28.42 -5.17 -5.83
C LEU A 90 -28.28 -3.66 -6.11
N ALA A 91 -29.31 -2.86 -5.82
CA ALA A 91 -29.27 -1.41 -5.99
C ALA A 91 -28.20 -0.77 -5.09
N GLU A 92 -28.07 -1.22 -3.85
CA GLU A 92 -27.02 -0.75 -2.93
C GLU A 92 -25.62 -1.19 -3.39
N TYR A 93 -25.48 -2.42 -3.90
CA TYR A 93 -24.24 -2.87 -4.53
C TYR A 93 -23.84 -1.99 -5.72
N LYS A 94 -24.79 -1.68 -6.62
CA LYS A 94 -24.58 -0.76 -7.75
C LYS A 94 -24.15 0.62 -7.29
N ARG A 95 -24.84 1.19 -6.29
CA ARG A 95 -24.52 2.50 -5.72
C ARG A 95 -23.09 2.52 -5.17
N ARG A 96 -22.68 1.48 -4.42
CA ARG A 96 -21.30 1.35 -3.90
C ARG A 96 -20.28 1.20 -5.03
N LYS A 97 -20.58 0.43 -6.08
CA LYS A 97 -19.70 0.27 -7.25
C LYS A 97 -19.52 1.58 -8.02
N GLU A 98 -20.58 2.36 -8.20
CA GLU A 98 -20.48 3.69 -8.79
C GLU A 98 -19.68 4.66 -7.94
N GLU A 99 -19.83 4.61 -6.61
CA GLU A 99 -19.02 5.39 -5.68
C GLU A 99 -17.53 4.98 -5.76
N ALA A 100 -17.25 3.68 -5.86
CA ALA A 100 -15.90 3.15 -6.07
C ALA A 100 -15.26 3.68 -7.36
N LEU A 101 -16.00 3.68 -8.47
CA LEU A 101 -15.53 4.20 -9.75
C LEU A 101 -15.26 5.71 -9.72
N LYS A 102 -15.96 6.47 -8.88
CA LYS A 102 -15.69 7.91 -8.68
C LYS A 102 -14.44 8.16 -7.85
N ARG A 103 -14.09 7.22 -6.97
CA ARG A 103 -12.93 7.30 -6.08
C ARG A 103 -11.66 6.69 -6.67
N ASP A 104 -11.78 5.89 -7.73
CA ASP A 104 -10.66 5.19 -8.37
C ASP A 104 -9.43 6.08 -8.57
N HIS A 105 -8.34 5.71 -7.91
CA HIS A 105 -7.10 6.50 -7.91
C HIS A 105 -6.49 6.66 -9.30
N ARG A 106 -6.76 5.75 -10.25
CA ARG A 106 -6.28 5.86 -11.63
C ARG A 106 -6.97 6.98 -12.38
N LYS A 107 -8.27 7.16 -12.12
CA LYS A 107 -9.07 8.24 -12.69
C LYS A 107 -8.71 9.57 -12.02
N LEU A 108 -8.81 9.63 -10.69
CA LEU A 108 -8.54 10.85 -9.93
C LEU A 108 -7.07 11.28 -10.04
N GLY A 109 -6.13 10.34 -10.03
CA GLY A 109 -4.71 10.62 -10.21
C GLY A 109 -4.41 11.29 -11.55
N LYS A 110 -5.12 10.91 -12.62
CA LYS A 110 -5.03 11.58 -13.92
C LYS A 110 -5.70 12.95 -13.93
N GLU A 111 -6.92 13.04 -13.37
CA GLU A 111 -7.69 14.31 -13.32
C GLU A 111 -6.99 15.39 -12.49
N LEU A 112 -6.37 15.01 -11.38
CA LEU A 112 -5.59 15.90 -10.50
C LEU A 112 -4.14 16.08 -10.98
N GLY A 113 -3.72 15.29 -11.97
CA GLY A 113 -2.38 15.33 -12.53
C GLY A 113 -1.30 14.94 -11.53
N LEU A 114 -1.48 13.85 -10.78
CA LEU A 114 -0.56 13.35 -9.75
C LEU A 114 0.50 12.37 -10.31
N PHE A 115 0.10 11.48 -11.20
CA PHE A 115 1.00 10.51 -11.81
C PHE A 115 0.50 10.13 -13.20
N ILE A 116 1.39 9.54 -13.98
CA ILE A 116 1.08 8.97 -15.29
C ILE A 116 1.71 7.58 -15.42
N PHE A 117 1.14 6.77 -16.29
CA PHE A 117 1.76 5.56 -16.81
C PHE A 117 2.02 5.78 -18.30
N SER A 118 3.17 5.29 -18.78
CA SER A 118 3.53 5.33 -20.20
C SER A 118 3.81 3.92 -20.69
N ASP A 119 3.15 3.52 -21.77
CA ASP A 119 3.37 2.20 -22.40
C ASP A 119 4.83 2.01 -22.81
N GLN A 120 5.52 3.10 -23.20
CA GLN A 120 6.94 3.07 -23.55
C GLN A 120 7.86 2.83 -22.35
N VAL A 121 7.45 3.24 -21.15
CA VAL A 121 8.21 2.99 -19.92
C VAL A 121 7.93 1.58 -19.40
N GLY A 122 6.70 1.11 -19.56
CA GLY A 122 6.28 -0.24 -19.24
C GLY A 122 5.25 -0.28 -18.10
N PRO A 123 4.45 -1.37 -18.05
CA PRO A 123 3.37 -1.50 -17.08
C PRO A 123 3.91 -1.69 -15.65
N GLY A 124 3.20 -1.11 -14.68
CA GLY A 124 3.57 -1.21 -13.26
C GLY A 124 4.72 -0.30 -12.84
N LEU A 125 5.09 0.69 -13.65
CA LEU A 125 6.14 1.67 -13.37
C LEU A 125 5.53 3.08 -13.40
N PRO A 126 4.95 3.57 -12.29
CA PRO A 126 4.34 4.89 -12.25
C PRO A 126 5.38 6.00 -12.35
N MET A 127 5.07 7.05 -13.12
CA MET A 127 5.84 8.28 -13.16
C MET A 127 5.11 9.39 -12.41
N TRP A 128 5.76 9.92 -11.38
CA TRP A 128 5.22 10.99 -10.56
C TRP A 128 5.39 12.34 -11.25
N THR A 129 4.28 13.09 -11.38
CA THR A 129 4.32 14.48 -11.89
C THR A 129 4.78 15.42 -10.76
N PRO A 130 5.02 16.72 -11.02
CA PRO A 130 5.35 17.66 -9.94
C PRO A 130 4.37 17.64 -8.76
N LYS A 131 3.05 17.57 -9.03
CA LYS A 131 2.03 17.52 -7.95
C LYS A 131 2.10 16.21 -7.16
N GLY A 132 2.24 15.08 -7.83
CA GLY A 132 2.37 13.79 -7.14
C GLY A 132 3.68 13.66 -6.38
N THR A 133 4.78 14.22 -6.90
CA THR A 133 6.06 14.27 -6.20
C THR A 133 5.96 15.09 -4.92
N VAL A 134 5.24 16.22 -4.91
CA VAL A 134 4.97 16.97 -3.67
C VAL A 134 4.26 16.11 -2.64
N LEU A 135 3.19 15.42 -3.04
CA LEU A 135 2.44 14.52 -2.14
C LEU A 135 3.35 13.43 -1.57
N ARG A 136 4.12 12.77 -2.45
CA ARG A 136 5.08 11.72 -2.09
C ARG A 136 6.15 12.22 -1.13
N SER A 137 6.85 13.31 -1.46
CA SER A 137 7.90 13.88 -0.63
C SER A 137 7.38 14.37 0.71
N THR A 138 6.14 14.89 0.76
CA THR A 138 5.51 15.32 2.02
C THR A 138 5.34 14.13 2.98
N LEU A 139 4.89 12.97 2.48
CA LEU A 139 4.77 11.75 3.27
C LEU A 139 6.15 11.23 3.72
N GLU A 140 7.13 11.22 2.81
CA GLU A 140 8.50 10.84 3.14
C GLU A 140 9.09 11.71 4.25
N ASP A 141 9.00 13.04 4.10
CA ASP A 141 9.58 13.99 5.04
C ASP A 141 8.90 13.95 6.41
N PHE A 142 7.57 13.78 6.43
CA PHE A 142 6.82 13.57 7.67
C PHE A 142 7.37 12.38 8.45
N LEU A 143 7.47 11.22 7.80
CA LEU A 143 7.92 10.01 8.48
C LEU A 143 9.43 10.05 8.79
N LYS A 144 10.29 10.63 7.93
CA LYS A 144 11.72 10.85 8.26
C LYS A 144 11.87 11.68 9.54
N LYS A 145 11.09 12.75 9.69
CA LYS A 145 11.10 13.58 10.91
C LYS A 145 10.65 12.79 12.15
N GLU A 146 9.59 12.01 12.05
CA GLU A 146 9.11 11.18 13.17
C GLU A 146 10.08 10.05 13.54
N GLN A 147 10.77 9.48 12.55
CA GLN A 147 11.82 8.48 12.72
C GLN A 147 13.06 9.08 13.41
N LEU A 148 13.52 10.27 12.98
CA LEU A 148 14.65 10.94 13.62
C LEU A 148 14.40 11.24 15.09
N LYS A 149 13.19 11.72 15.45
CA LYS A 149 12.78 11.93 16.85
C LYS A 149 12.84 10.64 17.69
N ARG A 150 12.69 9.48 17.06
CA ARG A 150 12.70 8.15 17.68
C ARG A 150 14.06 7.44 17.58
N GLY A 151 15.12 8.15 17.19
CA GLY A 151 16.47 7.61 17.14
C GLY A 151 16.72 6.63 16.01
N TYR A 152 15.98 6.72 14.91
CA TYR A 152 16.30 5.99 13.68
C TYR A 152 17.46 6.64 12.92
N LEU A 153 18.28 5.79 12.33
CA LEU A 153 19.46 6.14 11.54
C LEU A 153 19.12 5.97 10.07
N SER A 154 19.06 7.08 9.33
CA SER A 154 18.78 7.04 7.89
C SER A 154 19.99 6.49 7.13
N VAL A 155 19.75 5.54 6.23
CA VAL A 155 20.74 4.94 5.33
C VAL A 155 20.23 4.95 3.90
N VAL A 156 21.13 4.76 2.93
CA VAL A 156 20.81 4.61 1.51
C VAL A 156 21.59 3.43 0.98
N THR A 157 20.93 2.51 0.28
CA THR A 157 21.54 1.28 -0.22
C THR A 157 21.33 1.12 -1.73
N PRO A 158 22.25 0.41 -2.44
CA PRO A 158 22.12 0.17 -3.89
C PRO A 158 20.82 -0.53 -4.30
N HIS A 159 20.44 -0.40 -5.57
CA HIS A 159 19.28 -1.09 -6.16
C HIS A 159 19.57 -2.50 -6.67
N ILE A 160 20.85 -2.85 -6.82
CA ILE A 160 21.31 -4.14 -7.35
C ILE A 160 22.30 -4.78 -6.37
N ALA A 161 22.34 -6.10 -6.35
CA ALA A 161 23.36 -6.85 -5.64
C ALA A 161 23.67 -8.18 -6.35
N ARG A 162 24.81 -8.76 -6.00
CA ARG A 162 25.17 -10.12 -6.43
C ARG A 162 24.12 -11.12 -5.95
N VAL A 163 23.85 -12.13 -6.78
CA VAL A 163 22.94 -13.24 -6.45
C VAL A 163 23.31 -13.90 -5.11
N ASP A 164 24.60 -14.02 -4.80
CA ASP A 164 25.10 -14.62 -3.55
C ASP A 164 24.54 -13.96 -2.29
N LEU A 165 24.29 -12.65 -2.30
CA LEU A 165 23.66 -11.96 -1.16
C LEU A 165 22.24 -12.49 -0.91
N PHE A 166 21.50 -12.76 -1.99
CA PHE A 166 20.15 -13.29 -1.93
C PHE A 166 20.12 -14.80 -1.63
N LYS A 167 21.15 -15.54 -2.04
CA LYS A 167 21.37 -16.94 -1.63
C LYS A 167 21.64 -17.04 -0.13
N THR A 168 22.50 -16.19 0.42
CA THR A 168 22.79 -16.14 1.86
C THR A 168 21.54 -15.80 2.66
N SER A 169 20.78 -14.77 2.24
CA SER A 169 19.55 -14.38 2.94
C SER A 169 18.38 -15.35 2.78
N GLY A 170 18.36 -16.20 1.74
CA GLY A 170 17.24 -17.12 1.48
C GLY A 170 16.24 -16.67 0.43
N HIS A 171 16.32 -15.41 0.02
CA HIS A 171 15.41 -14.84 -0.97
C HIS A 171 15.58 -15.51 -2.34
N TRP A 172 16.78 -15.94 -2.69
CA TRP A 172 16.98 -16.66 -3.96
C TRP A 172 16.26 -18.01 -4.00
N GLN A 173 16.14 -18.71 -2.88
CA GLN A 173 15.49 -20.02 -2.83
C GLN A 173 13.97 -19.91 -2.73
N LYS A 174 13.44 -18.85 -2.12
CA LYS A 174 12.01 -18.71 -1.80
C LYS A 174 11.28 -17.61 -2.57
N TYR A 175 12.00 -16.72 -3.25
CA TYR A 175 11.45 -15.50 -3.86
C TYR A 175 11.95 -15.26 -5.30
N LYS A 176 12.75 -16.17 -5.86
CA LYS A 176 13.38 -15.99 -7.19
C LYS A 176 12.37 -15.80 -8.33
N GLU A 177 11.20 -16.46 -8.26
CA GLU A 177 10.15 -16.32 -9.27
C GLU A 177 9.56 -14.89 -9.32
N ASP A 178 9.57 -14.20 -8.17
CA ASP A 178 9.09 -12.82 -8.02
C ASP A 178 10.22 -11.77 -8.19
N MET A 179 11.45 -12.20 -8.50
CA MET A 179 12.58 -11.31 -8.73
C MET A 179 12.73 -10.98 -10.21
N PHE A 180 13.20 -9.76 -10.52
CA PHE A 180 13.57 -9.44 -11.89
C PHE A 180 14.69 -10.37 -12.38
N PRO A 181 14.78 -10.64 -13.70
CA PRO A 181 15.77 -11.56 -14.25
C PRO A 181 17.21 -11.21 -13.88
N LEU A 182 18.04 -12.25 -13.74
CA LEU A 182 19.48 -12.16 -13.53
C LEU A 182 20.16 -11.41 -14.69
N MET A 183 20.97 -10.42 -14.34
CA MET A 183 21.93 -9.75 -15.23
C MET A 183 23.28 -10.49 -15.13
N ALA A 184 23.49 -11.43 -16.05
CA ALA A 184 24.73 -12.20 -16.20
C ALA A 184 25.56 -11.65 -17.38
N GLU A 185 26.89 -11.80 -17.32
CA GLU A 185 27.83 -11.33 -18.35
C GLU A 185 27.77 -12.21 -19.62
N ASP A 186 27.59 -13.51 -19.46
CA ASP A 186 27.45 -14.49 -20.53
C ASP A 186 26.49 -15.64 -20.12
N ASP A 187 26.29 -16.60 -21.03
CA ASP A 187 25.40 -17.73 -20.80
C ASP A 187 25.95 -18.71 -19.75
N ASP A 188 27.27 -18.86 -19.64
CA ASP A 188 27.90 -19.70 -18.60
C ASP A 188 27.64 -19.14 -17.20
N ALA A 189 27.84 -17.83 -17.03
CA ALA A 189 27.51 -17.12 -15.80
C ALA A 189 26.01 -17.23 -15.47
N ARG A 190 25.13 -17.19 -16.48
CA ARG A 190 23.68 -17.36 -16.27
C ARG A 190 23.34 -18.77 -15.80
N GLU A 191 23.93 -19.80 -16.40
CA GLU A 191 23.75 -21.21 -16.00
C GLU A 191 24.22 -21.47 -14.57
N HIS A 192 25.32 -20.82 -14.16
CA HIS A 192 25.87 -20.91 -12.80
C HIS A 192 25.26 -19.89 -11.82
N GLU A 193 24.24 -19.14 -12.22
CA GLU A 193 23.57 -18.11 -11.44
C GLU A 193 24.53 -17.05 -10.86
N GLN A 194 25.52 -16.66 -11.65
CA GLN A 194 26.51 -15.63 -11.36
C GLN A 194 26.12 -14.32 -12.04
N GLY A 195 26.11 -13.25 -11.26
CA GLY A 195 25.77 -11.92 -11.75
C GLY A 195 24.97 -11.11 -10.73
N PHE A 196 24.22 -10.14 -11.23
CA PHE A 196 23.49 -9.17 -10.43
C PHE A 196 21.98 -9.27 -10.63
N VAL A 197 21.23 -8.89 -9.60
CA VAL A 197 19.77 -8.80 -9.68
C VAL A 197 19.28 -7.58 -8.94
N MET A 198 18.14 -7.03 -9.40
CA MET A 198 17.45 -5.93 -8.73
C MET A 198 16.95 -6.41 -7.36
N LYS A 199 17.09 -5.58 -6.33
CA LYS A 199 16.67 -5.97 -4.98
C LYS A 199 15.14 -6.11 -4.86
N PRO A 200 14.61 -7.25 -4.36
CA PRO A 200 13.19 -7.40 -4.05
C PRO A 200 12.83 -6.89 -2.64
N MET A 201 13.85 -6.72 -1.77
CA MET A 201 13.77 -6.30 -0.38
C MET A 201 15.07 -5.60 0.05
N ASN A 202 15.00 -4.71 1.06
CA ASN A 202 16.17 -3.97 1.55
C ASN A 202 16.95 -4.70 2.65
N CYS A 203 16.34 -5.68 3.33
CA CYS A 203 16.91 -6.36 4.49
C CYS A 203 18.37 -6.83 4.34
N PRO A 204 18.81 -7.44 3.22
CA PRO A 204 20.18 -7.94 3.12
C PRO A 204 21.22 -6.82 3.09
N PHE A 205 20.84 -5.62 2.62
CA PHE A 205 21.72 -4.46 2.54
C PHE A 205 21.90 -3.79 3.90
N HIS A 206 20.82 -3.64 4.67
CA HIS A 206 20.89 -3.10 6.03
C HIS A 206 21.73 -3.99 6.94
N ILE A 207 21.66 -5.31 6.72
CA ILE A 207 22.54 -6.27 7.39
C ILE A 207 24.02 -6.02 7.07
N GLN A 208 24.38 -5.69 5.82
CA GLN A 208 25.79 -5.37 5.50
C GLN A 208 26.28 -4.12 6.23
N ILE A 209 25.41 -3.12 6.42
CA ILE A 209 25.72 -1.91 7.22
C ILE A 209 25.89 -2.27 8.70
N TYR A 210 25.02 -3.13 9.25
CA TYR A 210 25.20 -3.61 10.62
C TYR A 210 26.55 -4.32 10.80
N LYS A 211 26.90 -5.23 9.85
CA LYS A 211 28.14 -6.02 9.86
C LYS A 211 29.42 -5.23 9.62
N SER A 212 29.35 -3.98 9.15
CA SER A 212 30.55 -3.22 8.78
C SER A 212 31.46 -2.91 9.97
N GLU A 213 30.92 -2.96 11.19
CA GLU A 213 31.64 -2.66 12.43
C GLU A 213 31.22 -3.62 13.54
N LEU A 214 32.11 -3.76 14.53
CA LEU A 214 31.81 -4.53 15.72
C LEU A 214 30.82 -3.77 16.61
N ARG A 215 29.70 -4.39 16.96
CA ARG A 215 28.66 -3.77 17.79
C ARG A 215 28.77 -4.17 19.26
N SER A 216 28.54 -3.23 20.17
CA SER A 216 28.37 -3.44 21.61
C SER A 216 26.90 -3.47 21.98
N TYR A 217 26.53 -4.22 23.02
CA TYR A 217 25.16 -4.21 23.58
C TYR A 217 24.66 -2.80 23.94
N ARG A 218 25.58 -1.87 24.22
CA ARG A 218 25.27 -0.47 24.55
C ARG A 218 24.82 0.37 23.35
N GLU A 219 25.13 -0.10 22.13
CA GLU A 219 24.72 0.56 20.88
C GLU A 219 23.34 0.04 20.41
N LEU A 220 22.85 -1.04 21.03
CA LEU A 220 21.52 -1.57 20.76
C LEU A 220 20.48 -0.92 21.70
N PRO A 221 19.27 -0.59 21.21
CA PRO A 221 18.74 -0.91 19.90
C PRO A 221 19.26 0.01 18.77
N MET A 222 19.74 -0.60 17.69
CA MET A 222 20.16 0.12 16.47
C MET A 222 19.02 0.05 15.45
N ARG A 223 18.63 1.19 14.85
CA ARG A 223 17.45 1.25 13.97
C ARG A 223 17.81 1.84 12.61
N LEU A 224 18.11 1.00 11.63
CA LEU A 224 18.43 1.46 10.26
C LEU A 224 17.14 1.69 9.49
N ALA A 225 16.95 2.87 8.90
CA ALA A 225 15.75 3.22 8.13
C ALA A 225 16.11 3.74 6.74
N GLU A 226 15.33 3.37 5.74
CA GLU A 226 15.51 3.76 4.35
C GLU A 226 14.16 3.84 3.65
N PHE A 227 13.94 4.89 2.84
CA PHE A 227 12.90 4.86 1.80
C PHE A 227 13.44 4.05 0.61
N GLY A 228 13.51 2.74 0.80
CA GLY A 228 14.22 1.82 -0.06
C GLY A 228 13.36 1.40 -1.25
N THR A 229 13.81 1.74 -2.46
CA THR A 229 13.12 1.32 -3.69
C THR A 229 13.51 -0.09 -4.09
N VAL A 230 12.51 -0.95 -4.18
CA VAL A 230 12.63 -2.38 -4.50
C VAL A 230 11.81 -2.73 -5.75
N TYR A 231 12.11 -3.89 -6.32
CA TYR A 231 11.56 -4.33 -7.59
C TYR A 231 11.04 -5.76 -7.50
N ARG A 232 9.80 -5.99 -7.94
CA ARG A 232 9.16 -7.30 -7.98
C ARG A 232 8.61 -7.58 -9.36
N TYR A 233 8.82 -8.80 -9.85
CA TYR A 233 8.41 -9.24 -11.17
C TYR A 233 6.95 -9.70 -11.16
N GLU A 234 6.06 -8.79 -10.75
CA GLU A 234 4.62 -9.02 -10.70
C GLU A 234 4.08 -9.32 -12.11
N GLN A 235 3.18 -10.30 -12.20
CA GLN A 235 2.59 -10.69 -13.47
C GLN A 235 1.75 -9.55 -14.04
N SER A 236 1.76 -9.37 -15.36
CA SER A 236 1.12 -8.21 -15.99
C SER A 236 -0.39 -8.11 -15.68
N GLY A 237 -1.06 -9.24 -15.49
CA GLY A 237 -2.47 -9.32 -15.11
C GLY A 237 -2.78 -8.96 -13.66
N GLU A 238 -1.77 -8.87 -12.80
CA GLU A 238 -1.91 -8.54 -11.38
C GLU A 238 -1.70 -7.06 -11.08
N LEU A 239 -1.19 -6.29 -12.04
CA LEU A 239 -0.88 -4.87 -11.87
C LEU A 239 -2.16 -4.04 -11.67
N GLY A 240 -2.13 -3.14 -10.71
CA GLY A 240 -3.33 -2.47 -10.20
C GLY A 240 -3.13 -0.98 -9.97
N GLY A 241 -2.85 -0.20 -11.02
CA GLY A 241 -2.53 1.23 -10.87
C GLY A 241 -1.36 1.42 -9.91
N LEU A 242 -1.56 2.16 -8.81
CA LEU A 242 -0.56 2.33 -7.75
C LEU A 242 -0.62 1.25 -6.65
N THR A 243 -1.71 0.49 -6.56
CA THR A 243 -1.92 -0.50 -5.47
C THR A 243 -1.09 -1.77 -5.61
N ARG A 244 -0.66 -2.09 -6.85
CA ARG A 244 0.25 -3.19 -7.18
C ARG A 244 1.10 -2.82 -8.41
N VAL A 245 2.40 -2.66 -8.19
CA VAL A 245 3.38 -2.12 -9.14
C VAL A 245 4.67 -2.95 -9.08
N ARG A 246 5.51 -2.84 -10.13
CA ARG A 246 6.78 -3.57 -10.22
C ARG A 246 7.93 -2.86 -9.55
N GLY A 247 7.94 -1.53 -9.58
CA GLY A 247 8.93 -0.69 -8.88
C GLY A 247 8.21 0.16 -7.84
N PHE A 248 8.63 0.06 -6.59
CA PHE A 248 8.00 0.78 -5.49
C PHE A 248 8.98 1.06 -4.36
N THR A 249 8.66 2.07 -3.56
CA THR A 249 9.49 2.53 -2.45
C THR A 249 8.81 2.23 -1.13
N VAL A 250 9.48 1.46 -0.30
CA VAL A 250 8.99 1.08 1.04
C VAL A 250 9.67 1.96 2.08
N ASP A 251 8.91 2.41 3.09
CA ASP A 251 9.43 3.12 4.26
C ASP A 251 10.12 2.19 5.26
N ASP A 252 11.00 1.36 4.72
CA ASP A 252 11.54 0.16 5.32
C ASP A 252 12.53 0.49 6.45
N SER A 253 12.57 -0.38 7.45
CA SER A 253 13.53 -0.28 8.53
C SER A 253 13.80 -1.63 9.17
N HIS A 254 15.07 -1.84 9.49
CA HIS A 254 15.57 -3.01 10.16
C HIS A 254 16.20 -2.59 11.49
N LEU A 255 15.56 -3.00 12.58
CA LEU A 255 16.06 -2.75 13.93
C LEU A 255 16.83 -3.98 14.40
N PHE A 256 17.97 -3.77 15.03
CA PHE A 256 18.79 -4.80 15.66
C PHE A 256 18.71 -4.59 17.16
N VAL A 257 18.20 -5.58 17.87
CA VAL A 257 17.87 -5.49 19.30
C VAL A 257 18.42 -6.69 20.05
N THR A 258 18.69 -6.53 21.34
CA THR A 258 18.94 -7.72 22.18
C THR A 258 17.62 -8.47 22.43
N PRO A 259 17.65 -9.77 22.77
CA PRO A 259 16.43 -10.52 23.11
C PRO A 259 15.60 -9.87 24.22
N GLU A 260 16.25 -9.17 25.17
CA GLU A 260 15.59 -8.48 26.30
C GLU A 260 14.92 -7.17 25.87
N GLN A 261 15.41 -6.54 24.79
CA GLN A 261 14.87 -5.29 24.26
C GLN A 261 13.67 -5.51 23.31
N LEU A 262 13.46 -6.75 22.83
CA LEU A 262 12.50 -7.08 21.78
C LEU A 262 11.08 -6.57 22.08
N ASP A 263 10.52 -6.91 23.25
CA ASP A 263 9.12 -6.59 23.56
C ASP A 263 8.90 -5.06 23.62
N GLN A 264 9.85 -4.31 24.21
CA GLN A 264 9.75 -2.84 24.28
C GLN A 264 9.92 -2.19 22.90
N GLU A 265 10.87 -2.66 22.09
CA GLU A 265 11.07 -2.11 20.75
C GLU A 265 9.91 -2.44 19.81
N PHE A 266 9.30 -3.60 19.96
CA PHE A 266 8.08 -3.96 19.24
C PHE A 266 6.95 -2.96 19.54
N LEU A 267 6.71 -2.64 20.83
CA LEU A 267 5.73 -1.64 21.24
C LEU A 267 6.06 -0.24 20.70
N ASN A 268 7.33 0.16 20.70
CA ASN A 268 7.79 1.44 20.15
C ASN A 268 7.52 1.55 18.64
N VAL A 269 7.65 0.45 17.90
CA VAL A 269 7.31 0.40 16.47
C VAL A 269 5.79 0.51 16.28
N VAL A 270 4.99 -0.20 17.08
CA VAL A 270 3.52 -0.10 17.01
C VAL A 270 3.04 1.32 17.30
N ASP A 271 3.60 2.00 18.30
CA ASP A 271 3.30 3.43 18.58
C ASP A 271 3.56 4.32 17.35
N LEU A 272 4.69 4.11 16.66
CA LEU A 272 4.99 4.85 15.44
C LEU A 272 3.91 4.62 14.36
N ILE A 273 3.48 3.37 14.14
CA ILE A 273 2.42 3.06 13.17
C ILE A 273 1.09 3.73 13.53
N LEU A 274 0.69 3.66 14.80
CA LEU A 274 -0.54 4.29 15.28
C LEU A 274 -0.50 5.83 15.16
N SER A 275 0.66 6.44 15.43
CA SER A 275 0.86 7.88 15.24
C SER A 275 0.72 8.32 13.77
N VAL A 276 1.19 7.47 12.86
CA VAL A 276 1.07 7.68 11.41
C VAL A 276 -0.40 7.59 10.98
N PHE A 277 -1.12 6.54 11.40
CA PHE A 277 -2.54 6.37 11.07
C PHE A 277 -3.39 7.52 11.61
N LYS A 278 -3.08 8.01 12.81
CA LYS A 278 -3.73 9.18 13.40
C LYS A 278 -3.52 10.44 12.56
N SER A 279 -2.28 10.73 12.14
CA SER A 279 -1.96 11.90 11.30
C SER A 279 -2.57 11.80 9.90
N LEU A 280 -2.69 10.59 9.37
CA LEU A 280 -3.37 10.30 8.10
C LEU A 280 -4.88 10.10 8.25
N GLN A 281 -5.44 10.34 9.43
CA GLN A 281 -6.88 10.20 9.74
C GLN A 281 -7.48 8.83 9.37
N LEU A 282 -6.68 7.76 9.35
CA LEU A 282 -7.09 6.39 9.05
C LEU A 282 -7.68 5.73 10.30
N LYS A 283 -9.00 5.67 10.40
CA LYS A 283 -9.71 5.26 11.63
C LYS A 283 -10.12 3.79 11.67
N SER A 284 -10.28 3.16 10.51
CA SER A 284 -10.87 1.82 10.39
C SER A 284 -9.79 0.79 10.14
N PHE A 285 -9.20 0.23 11.20
CA PHE A 285 -8.20 -0.82 11.07
C PHE A 285 -8.30 -1.86 12.19
N ARG A 286 -7.82 -3.08 11.91
CA ARG A 286 -7.69 -4.18 12.87
C ARG A 286 -6.30 -4.80 12.78
N ALA A 287 -5.81 -5.38 13.86
CA ALA A 287 -4.55 -6.10 13.87
C ALA A 287 -4.75 -7.55 13.38
N ARG A 288 -3.90 -8.00 12.45
CA ARG A 288 -3.82 -9.42 12.09
C ARG A 288 -2.53 -10.02 12.63
N LEU A 289 -2.69 -11.04 13.46
CA LEU A 289 -1.62 -11.90 13.96
C LEU A 289 -1.30 -12.94 12.87
N SER A 290 -0.39 -12.60 11.97
CA SER A 290 -0.03 -13.44 10.83
C SER A 290 0.99 -14.48 11.27
N PHE A 291 0.50 -15.69 11.54
CA PHE A 291 1.23 -16.81 12.12
C PHE A 291 1.51 -17.90 11.08
N ARG A 292 2.48 -18.78 11.38
CA ARG A 292 2.82 -19.85 10.46
C ARG A 292 1.73 -20.91 10.41
N ASP A 293 1.54 -21.50 9.25
CA ASP A 293 0.88 -22.81 9.15
C ASP A 293 1.89 -23.92 9.51
N PRO A 294 1.69 -24.68 10.61
CA PRO A 294 2.59 -25.76 11.01
C PRO A 294 2.73 -26.87 9.96
N ALA A 295 1.77 -27.00 9.03
CA ALA A 295 1.79 -28.01 7.99
C ALA A 295 2.59 -27.62 6.73
N SER A 296 3.10 -26.37 6.66
CA SER A 296 3.78 -25.85 5.47
C SER A 296 5.31 -25.90 5.58
N ASP A 297 5.97 -26.26 4.48
CA ASP A 297 7.43 -26.24 4.28
C ASP A 297 7.98 -24.85 3.83
N LYS A 298 7.10 -23.84 3.80
CA LYS A 298 7.44 -22.46 3.42
C LYS A 298 8.39 -21.82 4.43
N TYR A 299 8.23 -22.13 5.71
CA TYR A 299 8.87 -21.42 6.82
C TYR A 299 10.28 -21.92 7.12
N ILE A 300 11.17 -20.99 7.49
CA ILE A 300 12.54 -21.28 7.93
C ILE A 300 12.70 -20.98 9.42
N GLY A 301 13.64 -21.67 10.08
CA GLY A 301 13.95 -21.50 11.49
C GLY A 301 13.41 -22.61 12.39
N SER A 302 13.80 -22.58 13.68
CA SER A 302 13.39 -23.59 14.66
C SER A 302 11.99 -23.32 15.23
N ASP A 303 11.30 -24.38 15.68
CA ASP A 303 9.98 -24.27 16.33
C ASP A 303 10.02 -23.35 17.56
N GLU A 304 11.11 -23.40 18.34
CA GLU A 304 11.31 -22.54 19.50
C GLU A 304 11.34 -21.05 19.13
N ALA A 305 12.03 -20.69 18.04
CA ALA A 305 12.09 -19.30 17.56
C ALA A 305 10.72 -18.79 17.11
N TRP A 306 9.92 -19.67 16.49
CA TRP A 306 8.55 -19.36 16.08
C TRP A 306 7.63 -19.16 17.28
N GLU A 307 7.63 -20.07 18.25
CA GLU A 307 6.81 -19.93 19.46
C GLU A 307 7.15 -18.64 20.23
N LYS A 308 8.44 -18.32 20.36
CA LYS A 308 8.89 -17.09 21.01
C LYS A 308 8.40 -15.84 20.28
N SER A 309 8.55 -15.81 18.95
CA SER A 309 8.13 -14.68 18.12
C SER A 309 6.61 -14.48 18.11
N GLN A 310 5.84 -15.56 17.95
CA GLN A 310 4.37 -15.50 17.96
C GLN A 310 3.84 -15.06 19.33
N GLY A 311 4.43 -15.56 20.41
CA GLY A 311 4.10 -15.15 21.77
C GLY A 311 4.38 -13.67 22.04
N ALA A 312 5.49 -13.12 21.53
CA ALA A 312 5.81 -11.70 21.67
C ALA A 312 4.76 -10.81 20.99
N ILE A 313 4.35 -11.15 19.76
CA ILE A 313 3.33 -10.40 19.04
C ILE A 313 1.98 -10.47 19.78
N ARG A 314 1.57 -11.65 20.26
CA ARG A 314 0.31 -11.80 21.00
C ARG A 314 0.28 -10.93 22.26
N ARG A 315 1.34 -10.98 23.09
CA ARG A 315 1.47 -10.16 24.30
C ARG A 315 1.38 -8.66 23.98
N ALA A 316 2.01 -8.21 22.91
CA ALA A 316 2.00 -6.80 22.52
C ALA A 316 0.58 -6.33 22.14
N VAL A 317 -0.13 -7.10 21.32
CA VAL A 317 -1.51 -6.79 20.90
C VAL A 317 -2.48 -6.79 22.08
N GLU A 318 -2.37 -7.75 23.00
CA GLU A 318 -3.17 -7.83 24.23
C GLU A 318 -2.88 -6.65 25.17
N THR A 319 -1.61 -6.29 25.35
CA THR A 319 -1.19 -5.16 26.21
C THR A 319 -1.72 -3.82 25.71
N LEU A 320 -1.78 -3.64 24.39
CA LEU A 320 -2.29 -2.43 23.75
C LEU A 320 -3.82 -2.40 23.63
N GLY A 321 -4.51 -3.49 23.98
CA GLY A 321 -5.96 -3.58 23.88
C GLY A 321 -6.47 -3.46 22.44
N MET A 322 -5.68 -3.92 21.47
CA MET A 322 -6.03 -3.80 20.05
C MET A 322 -7.04 -4.87 19.62
N ASP A 323 -8.00 -4.46 18.80
CA ASP A 323 -8.91 -5.38 18.12
C ASP A 323 -8.12 -6.20 17.08
N HIS A 324 -8.19 -7.53 17.17
CA HIS A 324 -7.31 -8.41 16.41
C HIS A 324 -7.94 -9.76 16.03
N PHE A 325 -7.32 -10.42 15.05
CA PHE A 325 -7.64 -11.79 14.63
C PHE A 325 -6.38 -12.55 14.19
N GLU A 326 -6.45 -13.88 14.19
CA GLU A 326 -5.34 -14.75 13.76
C GLU A 326 -5.44 -15.08 12.27
N GLY A 327 -4.33 -14.90 11.55
CA GLY A 327 -4.16 -15.30 10.15
C GLY A 327 -3.13 -16.42 10.05
N ILE A 328 -3.58 -17.67 10.15
CA ILE A 328 -2.71 -18.85 9.98
C ILE A 328 -2.30 -18.96 8.51
N GLY A 329 -1.01 -19.15 8.24
CA GLY A 329 -0.47 -19.22 6.88
C GLY A 329 0.06 -17.88 6.34
N GLU A 330 -0.34 -16.78 6.97
CA GLU A 330 -0.07 -15.42 6.48
C GLU A 330 1.33 -14.90 6.86
N ALA A 331 2.09 -15.60 7.70
CA ALA A 331 3.44 -15.20 8.10
C ALA A 331 4.43 -15.11 6.91
N ALA A 332 5.48 -14.29 7.09
CA ALA A 332 6.62 -14.30 6.19
C ALA A 332 7.39 -15.61 6.33
N PHE A 333 8.20 -15.97 5.33
CA PHE A 333 8.94 -17.23 5.39
C PHE A 333 9.96 -17.27 6.55
N TYR A 334 10.46 -16.11 6.99
CA TYR A 334 11.47 -15.96 8.04
C TYR A 334 10.92 -15.55 9.42
N GLY A 335 9.62 -15.34 9.59
CA GLY A 335 9.06 -14.97 10.90
C GLY A 335 7.60 -14.54 10.88
N PRO A 336 6.94 -14.50 12.05
CA PRO A 336 5.57 -14.03 12.17
C PRO A 336 5.52 -12.50 12.10
N LYS A 337 4.34 -11.97 11.77
CA LYS A 337 4.14 -10.53 11.63
C LYS A 337 2.83 -10.05 12.25
N LEU A 338 2.88 -8.82 12.75
CA LEU A 338 1.70 -8.02 13.06
C LEU A 338 1.42 -7.13 11.87
N ASP A 339 0.31 -7.41 11.18
CA ASP A 339 -0.16 -6.59 10.06
C ASP A 339 -1.30 -5.70 10.54
N PHE A 340 -1.35 -4.44 10.08
CA PHE A 340 -2.52 -3.60 10.30
C PHE A 340 -3.38 -3.64 9.04
N ILE A 341 -4.60 -4.15 9.20
CA ILE A 341 -5.55 -4.30 8.10
C ILE A 341 -6.47 -3.10 8.14
N PHE A 342 -6.25 -2.14 7.25
CA PHE A 342 -7.09 -0.97 7.06
C PHE A 342 -8.25 -1.31 6.15
N ARG A 343 -9.47 -0.97 6.58
CA ARG A 343 -10.67 -1.07 5.75
C ARG A 343 -11.01 0.31 5.22
N ASP A 344 -10.92 0.45 3.91
CA ASP A 344 -11.19 1.72 3.23
C ASP A 344 -12.70 2.04 3.15
N VAL A 345 -13.02 3.26 2.70
CA VAL A 345 -14.39 3.72 2.42
C VAL A 345 -15.19 2.88 1.42
N LEU A 346 -14.55 1.93 0.72
CA LEU A 346 -15.16 1.00 -0.22
C LEU A 346 -15.28 -0.43 0.35
N ASP A 347 -15.07 -0.59 1.65
CA ASP A 347 -15.07 -1.86 2.38
C ASP A 347 -14.01 -2.87 1.92
N ARG A 348 -12.96 -2.42 1.23
CA ARG A 348 -11.82 -3.27 0.86
C ARG A 348 -10.79 -3.25 1.98
N GLU A 349 -10.18 -4.40 2.20
CA GLU A 349 -9.15 -4.56 3.21
C GLU A 349 -7.75 -4.43 2.58
N TRP A 350 -6.95 -3.55 3.16
CA TRP A 350 -5.59 -3.27 2.76
C TRP A 350 -4.65 -3.52 3.93
N GLN A 351 -3.64 -4.35 3.71
CA GLN A 351 -2.52 -4.39 4.63
C GLN A 351 -1.70 -3.08 4.48
N LEU A 352 -1.74 -2.25 5.53
CA LEU A 352 -0.91 -1.06 5.71
C LEU A 352 -0.18 -1.23 7.04
N GLY A 353 1.09 -0.88 7.15
CA GLY A 353 1.79 -1.14 8.41
C GLY A 353 2.10 -2.62 8.62
N THR A 354 3.36 -2.94 8.89
CA THR A 354 3.74 -4.29 9.34
C THR A 354 4.91 -4.22 10.30
N VAL A 355 4.92 -5.12 11.27
CA VAL A 355 6.05 -5.35 12.18
C VAL A 355 6.31 -6.84 12.24
N GLN A 356 7.53 -7.27 11.94
CA GLN A 356 7.90 -8.68 11.81
C GLN A 356 9.13 -8.96 12.66
N VAL A 357 9.11 -10.06 13.39
CA VAL A 357 10.23 -10.49 14.24
C VAL A 357 11.00 -11.57 13.51
N ASP A 358 12.30 -11.36 13.31
CA ASP A 358 13.17 -12.24 12.55
C ASP A 358 14.40 -12.68 13.36
N TYR A 359 14.45 -13.98 13.62
CA TYR A 359 15.60 -14.67 14.20
C TYR A 359 16.49 -15.35 13.15
N ASN A 360 15.97 -15.52 11.92
CA ASN A 360 16.59 -16.28 10.85
C ASN A 360 17.69 -15.49 10.12
N LEU A 361 17.42 -14.26 9.67
CA LEU A 361 18.47 -13.50 8.97
C LEU A 361 19.70 -13.20 9.84
N PRO A 362 19.55 -12.88 11.15
CA PRO A 362 20.71 -12.80 12.05
C PRO A 362 21.56 -14.07 12.08
N GLU A 363 20.95 -15.25 12.05
CA GLU A 363 21.66 -16.53 12.02
C GLU A 363 22.34 -16.76 10.65
N ARG A 364 21.62 -16.56 9.55
CA ARG A 364 22.13 -16.80 8.19
C ARG A 364 23.28 -15.88 7.80
N PHE A 365 23.33 -14.67 8.36
CA PHE A 365 24.41 -13.71 8.14
C PHE A 365 25.47 -13.74 9.24
N ASP A 366 25.35 -14.62 10.22
CA ASP A 366 26.26 -14.72 11.36
C ASP A 366 26.47 -13.35 12.04
N LEU A 367 25.36 -12.73 12.44
CA LEU A 367 25.36 -11.43 13.11
C LEU A 367 25.67 -11.58 14.58
N GLU A 368 26.53 -10.70 15.08
CA GLU A 368 26.94 -10.70 16.48
C GLU A 368 26.99 -9.29 17.06
N TYR A 369 26.90 -9.21 18.38
CA TYR A 369 27.29 -8.06 19.21
C TYR A 369 28.07 -8.54 20.44
N VAL A 370 28.85 -7.66 21.05
CA VAL A 370 29.53 -7.89 22.33
C VAL A 370 28.53 -7.65 23.46
N ALA A 371 28.17 -8.70 24.19
CA ALA A 371 27.31 -8.62 25.36
C ALA A 371 28.02 -8.01 26.58
N GLU A 372 27.28 -7.72 27.64
CA GLU A 372 27.81 -7.12 28.88
C GLU A 372 28.89 -7.97 29.55
N ASP A 373 28.80 -9.30 29.42
CA ASP A 373 29.78 -10.28 29.90
C ASP A 373 30.99 -10.46 28.95
N GLY A 374 31.06 -9.69 27.86
CA GLY A 374 32.11 -9.78 26.84
C GLY A 374 31.93 -10.92 25.83
N THR A 375 30.87 -11.75 25.97
CA THR A 375 30.58 -12.83 25.03
C THR A 375 29.99 -12.31 23.72
N ARG A 376 30.12 -13.09 22.64
CA ARG A 376 29.43 -12.83 21.37
C ARG A 376 28.02 -13.38 21.45
N LYS A 377 27.03 -12.52 21.22
CA LYS A 377 25.61 -12.90 21.15
C LYS A 377 25.01 -12.43 19.84
N ARG A 378 23.97 -13.12 19.36
CA ARG A 378 23.26 -12.73 18.14
C ARG A 378 22.15 -11.73 18.46
N PRO A 379 22.00 -10.66 17.67
CA PRO A 379 20.85 -9.77 17.80
C PRO A 379 19.58 -10.44 17.25
N VAL A 380 18.43 -9.92 17.64
CA VAL A 380 17.14 -10.17 16.99
C VAL A 380 16.88 -9.03 16.02
N MET A 381 16.32 -9.32 14.85
CA MET A 381 15.98 -8.29 13.88
C MET A 381 14.47 -8.03 13.87
N ILE A 382 14.07 -6.76 13.82
CA ILE A 382 12.67 -6.35 13.61
C ILE A 382 12.59 -5.67 12.25
N HIS A 383 11.74 -6.18 11.37
CA HIS A 383 11.38 -5.54 10.12
C HIS A 383 10.14 -4.70 10.34
N ARG A 384 10.13 -3.47 9.84
CA ARG A 384 8.93 -2.65 9.93
C ARG A 384 8.76 -1.69 8.77
N ALA A 385 7.51 -1.45 8.41
CA ALA A 385 7.11 -0.46 7.40
C ALA A 385 5.76 0.15 7.79
N PRO A 386 5.72 1.32 8.45
CA PRO A 386 4.49 2.01 8.86
C PRO A 386 3.52 2.34 7.74
N PHE A 387 4.00 2.80 6.59
CA PHE A 387 3.21 3.02 5.40
C PHE A 387 3.06 1.74 4.59
N GLY A 388 4.13 0.96 4.47
CA GLY A 388 4.28 -0.02 3.41
C GLY A 388 4.90 0.65 2.18
N SER A 389 4.41 0.34 0.97
CA SER A 389 4.88 1.09 -0.21
C SER A 389 4.18 2.44 -0.33
N LEU A 390 4.95 3.48 -0.68
CA LEU A 390 4.42 4.82 -0.92
C LEU A 390 3.38 4.82 -2.05
N GLU A 391 3.64 4.04 -3.10
CA GLU A 391 2.71 3.88 -4.23
C GLU A 391 1.36 3.36 -3.74
N ARG A 392 1.34 2.25 -2.99
CA ARG A 392 0.09 1.67 -2.49
C ARG A 392 -0.61 2.62 -1.52
N LEU A 393 0.13 3.21 -0.58
CA LEU A 393 -0.44 4.15 0.36
C LEU A 393 -1.09 5.33 -0.37
N ILE A 394 -0.39 5.97 -1.31
CA ILE A 394 -0.94 7.11 -2.06
C ILE A 394 -2.17 6.69 -2.88
N GLY A 395 -2.16 5.50 -3.49
CA GLY A 395 -3.35 4.94 -4.15
C GLY A 395 -4.55 4.86 -3.22
N ILE A 396 -4.36 4.32 -2.01
CA ILE A 396 -5.41 4.22 -0.99
C ILE A 396 -5.84 5.61 -0.51
N LEU A 397 -4.90 6.53 -0.25
CA LEU A 397 -5.24 7.89 0.21
C LEU A 397 -6.04 8.66 -0.84
N ILE A 398 -5.74 8.51 -2.13
CA ILE A 398 -6.54 9.12 -3.20
C ILE A 398 -7.99 8.60 -3.14
N GLU A 399 -8.19 7.30 -2.95
CA GLU A 399 -9.51 6.68 -2.88
C GLU A 399 -10.28 7.05 -1.61
N GLU A 400 -9.59 7.00 -0.47
CA GLU A 400 -10.11 7.34 0.85
C GLU A 400 -10.63 8.78 0.89
N TYR A 401 -9.82 9.72 0.41
CA TYR A 401 -10.17 11.14 0.37
C TYR A 401 -10.96 11.56 -0.87
N ALA A 402 -11.22 10.62 -1.81
CA ALA A 402 -11.72 10.96 -3.14
C ALA A 402 -10.89 12.08 -3.80
N GLY A 403 -9.58 12.10 -3.57
CA GLY A 403 -8.62 13.12 -4.02
C GLY A 403 -8.67 14.47 -3.28
N ASP A 404 -9.56 14.62 -2.31
CA ASP A 404 -9.75 15.85 -1.51
C ASP A 404 -8.86 15.80 -0.27
N PHE A 405 -7.55 15.91 -0.49
CA PHE A 405 -6.55 15.69 0.56
C PHE A 405 -6.64 16.71 1.69
N PRO A 406 -6.32 16.32 2.94
CA PRO A 406 -6.10 17.25 4.04
C PRO A 406 -5.09 18.34 3.67
N LEU A 407 -5.23 19.52 4.26
CA LEU A 407 -4.42 20.70 3.94
C LEU A 407 -2.92 20.37 3.85
N TRP A 408 -2.37 19.67 4.84
CA TRP A 408 -0.93 19.39 4.92
C TRP A 408 -0.41 18.47 3.81
N LEU A 409 -1.26 17.63 3.21
CA LEU A 409 -0.92 16.71 2.10
C LEU A 409 -1.16 17.31 0.71
N ALA A 410 -2.08 18.28 0.59
CA ALA A 410 -2.50 18.81 -0.69
C ALA A 410 -1.31 19.38 -1.50
N PRO A 411 -1.11 19.00 -2.78
CA PRO A 411 0.00 19.51 -3.59
C PRO A 411 0.00 21.04 -3.71
N ILE A 412 -1.19 21.63 -3.78
CA ILE A 412 -1.45 23.06 -3.68
C ILE A 412 -2.43 23.24 -2.53
N GLN A 413 -2.02 23.96 -1.49
CA GLN A 413 -2.79 24.16 -0.27
C GLN A 413 -3.72 25.37 -0.40
N VAL A 414 -3.22 26.43 -1.01
CA VAL A 414 -3.95 27.69 -1.19
C VAL A 414 -3.85 28.15 -2.64
N ARG A 415 -4.97 28.53 -3.25
CA ARG A 415 -4.98 29.20 -4.55
C ARG A 415 -5.62 30.58 -4.43
N LEU A 416 -4.88 31.62 -4.82
CA LEU A 416 -5.39 32.98 -4.88
C LEU A 416 -6.11 33.22 -6.20
N LEU A 417 -7.31 33.79 -6.12
CA LEU A 417 -8.23 34.02 -7.24
C LEU A 417 -8.44 35.53 -7.42
N PRO A 418 -7.56 36.23 -8.15
CA PRO A 418 -7.70 37.66 -8.42
C PRO A 418 -8.89 37.92 -9.35
N VAL A 419 -9.73 38.90 -9.04
CA VAL A 419 -10.90 39.27 -9.86
C VAL A 419 -10.56 40.19 -11.05
N GLY A 420 -9.28 40.54 -11.20
CA GLY A 420 -8.74 41.43 -12.23
C GLY A 420 -7.21 41.49 -12.16
N ASP A 421 -6.57 41.86 -13.27
CA ASP A 421 -5.11 41.91 -13.39
C ASP A 421 -4.48 42.95 -12.46
N GLU A 422 -5.21 44.00 -12.11
CA GLU A 422 -4.81 45.04 -11.17
C GLU A 422 -4.51 44.52 -9.76
N PHE A 423 -5.05 43.34 -9.41
CA PHE A 423 -4.86 42.72 -8.09
C PHE A 423 -3.72 41.67 -8.06
N LEU A 424 -3.09 41.39 -9.21
CA LEU A 424 -2.05 40.36 -9.32
C LEU A 424 -0.82 40.65 -8.46
N THR A 425 -0.44 41.93 -8.32
CA THR A 425 0.71 42.31 -7.48
C THR A 425 0.47 41.92 -6.03
N PHE A 426 -0.68 42.30 -5.46
CA PHE A 426 -1.05 41.93 -4.10
C PHE A 426 -1.15 40.40 -3.93
N ALA A 427 -1.74 39.70 -4.91
CA ALA A 427 -1.83 38.24 -4.85
C ALA A 427 -0.45 37.56 -4.84
N LYS A 428 0.51 38.03 -5.66
CA LYS A 428 1.88 37.52 -5.67
C LYS A 428 2.60 37.78 -4.35
N ASP A 429 2.40 38.95 -3.76
CA ASP A 429 3.00 39.31 -2.47
C ASP A 429 2.44 38.44 -1.34
N ALA A 430 1.12 38.21 -1.32
CA ALA A 430 0.48 37.32 -0.36
C ALA A 430 0.95 35.86 -0.51
N VAL A 431 1.05 35.35 -1.74
CA VAL A 431 1.62 34.01 -2.01
C VAL A 431 3.07 33.92 -1.53
N SER A 432 3.88 34.94 -1.78
CA SER A 432 5.28 34.96 -1.33
C SER A 432 5.39 34.88 0.20
N GLN A 433 4.51 35.58 0.93
CA GLN A 433 4.43 35.49 2.39
C GLN A 433 4.01 34.09 2.86
N MET A 434 3.02 33.46 2.21
CA MET A 434 2.61 32.08 2.50
C MET A 434 3.74 31.08 2.23
N GLN A 435 4.45 31.22 1.11
CA GLN A 435 5.58 30.35 0.76
C GLN A 435 6.74 30.51 1.75
N ALA A 436 6.99 31.71 2.26
CA ALA A 436 8.05 31.96 3.26
C ALA A 436 7.84 31.21 4.58
N ILE A 437 6.59 30.84 4.92
CA ILE A 437 6.25 30.02 6.09
C ILE A 437 6.02 28.54 5.73
N GLY A 438 6.37 28.12 4.51
CA GLY A 438 6.30 26.73 4.07
C GLY A 438 4.94 26.28 3.51
N ILE A 439 4.03 27.22 3.23
CA ILE A 439 2.73 26.91 2.62
C ILE A 439 2.85 26.89 1.09
N ARG A 440 2.32 25.82 0.48
CA ARG A 440 2.29 25.64 -0.98
C ARG A 440 1.11 26.42 -1.56
N ALA A 441 1.32 27.71 -1.76
CA ALA A 441 0.35 28.62 -2.36
C ALA A 441 0.71 28.99 -3.80
N GLU A 442 -0.32 29.23 -4.63
CA GLU A 442 -0.17 29.74 -5.99
C GLU A 442 -1.22 30.80 -6.35
N VAL A 443 -0.93 31.62 -7.36
CA VAL A 443 -1.89 32.57 -7.94
C VAL A 443 -2.47 31.94 -9.21
N ASP A 444 -3.78 32.06 -9.41
CA ASP A 444 -4.40 31.74 -10.69
C ASP A 444 -4.17 32.88 -11.69
N PHE A 445 -3.51 32.56 -12.81
CA PHE A 445 -3.17 33.51 -13.88
C PHE A 445 -4.06 33.38 -15.13
N SER A 446 -5.17 32.64 -15.05
CA SER A 446 -6.00 32.35 -16.24
C SER A 446 -6.76 33.56 -16.80
N GLY A 447 -6.96 34.61 -15.99
CA GLY A 447 -7.81 35.76 -16.36
C GLY A 447 -9.30 35.41 -16.48
N ASP A 448 -9.70 34.24 -16.00
CA ASP A 448 -11.09 33.79 -16.03
C ASP A 448 -11.97 34.60 -15.07
N ARG A 449 -13.28 34.66 -15.34
CA ARG A 449 -14.25 35.25 -14.39
C ARG A 449 -14.24 34.47 -13.07
N LEU A 450 -14.44 35.16 -11.94
CA LEU A 450 -14.40 34.58 -10.59
C LEU A 450 -15.17 33.26 -10.45
N GLY A 451 -16.39 33.17 -11.00
CA GLY A 451 -17.17 31.92 -10.94
C GLY A 451 -16.51 30.73 -11.64
N LYS A 452 -15.72 30.96 -12.70
CA LYS A 452 -14.93 29.92 -13.37
C LYS A 452 -13.64 29.60 -12.61
N LEU A 453 -12.98 30.61 -12.03
CA LEU A 453 -11.83 30.42 -11.13
C LEU A 453 -12.17 29.49 -9.96
N ILE A 454 -13.29 29.77 -9.27
CA ILE A 454 -13.79 28.95 -8.15
C ILE A 454 -14.08 27.53 -8.62
N ARG A 455 -14.81 27.35 -9.74
CA ARG A 455 -15.09 26.01 -10.27
C ARG A 455 -13.84 25.22 -10.63
N ASN A 456 -12.82 25.86 -11.21
CA ASN A 456 -11.56 25.21 -11.54
C ASN A 456 -10.81 24.78 -10.27
N ALA A 457 -10.76 25.65 -9.26
CA ALA A 457 -10.15 25.32 -7.97
C ALA A 457 -10.92 24.23 -7.20
N GLU A 458 -12.26 24.21 -7.28
CA GLU A 458 -13.08 23.13 -6.72
C GLU A 458 -12.87 21.80 -7.45
N LYS A 459 -12.69 21.83 -8.77
CA LYS A 459 -12.37 20.64 -9.58
C LYS A 459 -10.98 20.09 -9.27
N ASP A 460 -10.00 20.98 -9.08
CA ASP A 460 -8.63 20.65 -8.68
C ASP A 460 -8.52 20.27 -7.20
N LYS A 461 -9.62 20.36 -6.44
CA LYS A 461 -9.70 20.03 -5.01
C LYS A 461 -8.71 20.83 -4.16
N ILE A 462 -8.61 22.13 -4.44
CA ILE A 462 -7.77 23.03 -3.64
C ILE A 462 -8.41 23.24 -2.25
N PRO A 463 -7.72 22.95 -1.13
CA PRO A 463 -8.30 23.06 0.21
C PRO A 463 -8.80 24.47 0.55
N VAL A 464 -7.99 25.49 0.22
CA VAL A 464 -8.28 26.89 0.51
C VAL A 464 -8.23 27.74 -0.76
N MET A 465 -9.33 28.41 -1.06
CA MET A 465 -9.42 29.42 -2.11
C MET A 465 -9.45 30.80 -1.47
N ALA A 466 -8.64 31.72 -1.98
CA ALA A 466 -8.53 33.09 -1.47
C ALA A 466 -8.83 34.10 -2.57
N VAL A 467 -10.00 34.72 -2.54
CA VAL A 467 -10.41 35.71 -3.54
C VAL A 467 -9.76 37.06 -3.24
N VAL A 468 -9.27 37.73 -4.29
CA VAL A 468 -8.62 39.04 -4.20
C VAL A 468 -9.34 40.04 -5.08
N GLY A 469 -9.95 41.07 -4.47
CA GLY A 469 -10.51 42.23 -5.15
C GLY A 469 -10.08 43.54 -4.50
N ALA A 470 -10.70 44.65 -4.93
CA ALA A 470 -10.35 45.99 -4.48
C ALA A 470 -10.45 46.14 -2.94
N LYS A 471 -11.52 45.60 -2.34
CA LYS A 471 -11.75 45.65 -0.90
C LYS A 471 -10.66 44.89 -0.12
N GLU A 472 -10.26 43.73 -0.63
CA GLU A 472 -9.22 42.89 -0.03
C GLU A 472 -7.86 43.59 -0.07
N VAL A 473 -7.53 44.25 -1.18
CA VAL A 473 -6.29 45.05 -1.29
C VAL A 473 -6.31 46.26 -0.34
N GLU A 474 -7.41 47.01 -0.29
CA GLU A 474 -7.54 48.19 0.60
C GLU A 474 -7.43 47.82 2.08
N SER A 475 -7.95 46.66 2.48
CA SER A 475 -7.98 46.22 3.87
C SER A 475 -6.86 45.25 4.26
N ASN A 476 -5.93 44.96 3.34
CA ASN A 476 -4.88 43.95 3.51
C ASN A 476 -5.43 42.60 4.04
N SER A 477 -6.50 42.14 3.38
CA SER A 477 -7.24 40.91 3.74
C SER A 477 -7.43 40.01 2.52
N LEU A 478 -7.96 38.81 2.72
CA LEU A 478 -8.38 37.91 1.65
C LEU A 478 -9.78 37.37 1.98
N SER A 479 -10.62 37.20 0.96
CA SER A 479 -11.91 36.52 1.14
C SER A 479 -11.69 35.01 1.02
N ILE A 480 -11.83 34.30 2.13
CA ILE A 480 -11.50 32.88 2.23
C ILE A 480 -12.73 32.01 2.00
N ARG A 481 -12.53 30.98 1.18
CA ARG A 481 -13.46 29.87 0.96
C ARG A 481 -12.70 28.56 1.13
N THR A 482 -13.19 27.69 2.01
CA THR A 482 -12.64 26.35 2.20
C THR A 482 -13.60 25.30 1.63
N ARG A 483 -13.05 24.14 1.26
CA ARG A 483 -13.88 23.01 0.79
C ARG A 483 -14.76 22.43 1.90
N ALA A 484 -14.26 22.40 3.14
CA ALA A 484 -14.97 21.85 4.28
C ALA A 484 -16.08 22.77 4.83
N SER A 485 -15.82 24.08 4.93
CA SER A 485 -16.68 25.03 5.65
C SER A 485 -17.36 26.07 4.76
N GLY A 486 -17.09 26.07 3.46
CA GLY A 486 -17.65 27.04 2.52
C GLY A 486 -17.02 28.42 2.69
N GLU A 487 -17.84 29.48 2.60
CA GLU A 487 -17.37 30.87 2.69
C GLU A 487 -17.14 31.29 4.14
N LEU A 488 -15.92 31.71 4.45
CA LEU A 488 -15.54 32.24 5.77
C LEU A 488 -15.51 33.77 5.79
N GLY A 489 -15.65 34.41 4.62
CA GLY A 489 -15.63 35.87 4.49
C GLY A 489 -14.21 36.45 4.47
N ALA A 490 -14.10 37.75 4.71
CA ALA A 490 -12.82 38.46 4.68
C ALA A 490 -12.05 38.24 6.00
N ILE A 491 -10.81 37.75 5.88
CA ILE A 491 -9.90 37.51 7.00
C ILE A 491 -8.60 38.28 6.72
N SER A 492 -8.01 38.91 7.75
CA SER A 492 -6.75 39.64 7.60
C SER A 492 -5.62 38.71 7.13
N LEU A 493 -4.71 39.23 6.30
CA LEU A 493 -3.60 38.43 5.78
C LEU A 493 -2.73 37.84 6.91
N SER A 494 -2.48 38.60 7.98
CA SER A 494 -1.74 38.13 9.15
C SER A 494 -2.40 36.94 9.82
N GLU A 495 -3.72 37.00 10.04
CA GLU A 495 -4.46 35.92 10.68
C GLU A 495 -4.51 34.66 9.79
N ILE A 496 -4.59 34.83 8.46
CA ILE A 496 -4.54 33.71 7.51
C ILE A 496 -3.20 32.99 7.59
N LEU A 497 -2.09 33.73 7.65
CA LEU A 497 -0.75 33.15 7.77
C LEU A 497 -0.60 32.34 9.06
N ASP A 498 -1.10 32.86 10.19
CA ASP A 498 -1.06 32.17 11.49
C ASP A 498 -1.92 30.88 11.47
N ARG A 499 -3.13 30.95 10.93
CA ARG A 499 -4.03 29.80 10.80
C ARG A 499 -3.44 28.71 9.91
N LEU A 500 -2.94 29.08 8.71
CA LEU A 500 -2.32 28.14 7.78
C LEU A 500 -1.10 27.45 8.40
N LYS A 501 -0.24 28.22 9.07
CA LYS A 501 0.94 27.68 9.73
C LYS A 501 0.56 26.66 10.79
N ASN A 502 -0.36 27.02 11.68
CA ASN A 502 -0.84 26.14 12.74
C ASN A 502 -1.48 24.87 12.17
N ALA A 503 -2.35 25.02 11.18
CA ALA A 503 -3.04 23.89 10.56
C ALA A 503 -2.05 22.91 9.90
N ASN A 504 -1.05 23.45 9.19
CA ASN A 504 -0.03 22.65 8.51
C ASN A 504 0.92 21.94 9.50
N GLU A 505 1.30 22.59 10.61
CA GLU A 505 2.16 22.01 11.65
C GLU A 505 1.46 20.90 12.46
N ASN A 506 0.14 21.03 12.67
CA ASN A 506 -0.66 20.09 13.44
C ASN A 506 -1.39 19.04 12.59
N HIS A 507 -1.17 19.03 11.27
CA HIS A 507 -1.84 18.14 10.31
C HIS A 507 -3.38 18.21 10.37
N THR A 508 -3.90 19.43 10.48
CA THR A 508 -5.34 19.75 10.54
C THR A 508 -5.77 20.59 9.34
N ASP A 509 -7.08 20.77 9.16
CA ASP A 509 -7.63 21.65 8.13
C ASP A 509 -7.60 23.14 8.55
N PHE A 510 -7.87 24.03 7.59
CA PHE A 510 -7.81 25.49 7.77
C PHE A 510 -8.87 26.05 8.73
#